data_AF-H3ZLA2-F1
#
_entry.id   AF-H3ZLA2-F1
#
_cell.length_a   1.000
_cell.length_b   1.000
_cell.length_c   1.000
_cell.angle_alpha   90.00
_cell.angle_beta   90.00
_cell.angle_gamma   90.00
#
_symmetry.space_group_name_H-M   'P 1'
#
loop_
_entity.id
_entity.type
_entity.pdbx_description
1 polymer ?
#
loop_
_entity_poly.entity_id
_entity_poly.type
_entity_poly.pdbx_seq_one_letter_code
_entity_poly.pdbx_strand_id
1 'polypeptide(L)'
;MLLRFESLKRIGEVYINPKNFKTMPLFLKTWRDLLSLDEKTYGVYAKTLYNPKERFLVKEEKDEKKAYELVKLYHEFLRSPLRFCSRENYEYQMKIKAFEGLPFANGWVGSKIALIGEAPGRKGCGLTGICFYRDASGMLLRKTLFSLGINPDFVYITNVVKCNPPENKLKGFGEKELGLLERELDILKPKAIFAVGRTAQKALKKLGLDAIYLKHPAWYVRRGIKEPNEEILEEYEEIRKAFVSIRGGVF
;
A
#
# COMPACT_ATOMS: atom_id res chain seq x y z
N MET A 1 -8.09 -12.80 -4.12
CA MET A 1 -7.24 -11.58 -4.14
C MET A 1 -7.98 -10.34 -4.63
N LEU A 2 -9.02 -10.47 -5.45
CA LEU A 2 -9.82 -9.33 -5.92
C LEU A 2 -10.80 -8.87 -4.83
N LEU A 3 -11.02 -7.57 -4.76
CA LEU A 3 -12.02 -6.88 -3.97
C LEU A 3 -12.93 -6.12 -4.94
N ARG A 4 -14.18 -6.54 -5.05
CA ARG A 4 -15.14 -5.92 -5.96
C ARG A 4 -15.73 -4.65 -5.35
N PHE A 5 -15.73 -3.53 -6.06
CA PHE A 5 -16.19 -2.25 -5.51
C PHE A 5 -17.65 -2.29 -5.04
N GLU A 6 -18.51 -3.03 -5.75
CA GLU A 6 -19.92 -3.25 -5.41
C GLU A 6 -20.13 -4.00 -4.09
N SER A 7 -19.11 -4.71 -3.58
CA SER A 7 -19.16 -5.37 -2.28
C SER A 7 -18.85 -4.44 -1.10
N LEU A 8 -18.40 -3.21 -1.38
CA LEU A 8 -18.09 -2.21 -0.37
C LEU A 8 -19.36 -1.50 0.11
N LYS A 9 -19.37 -1.14 1.39
CA LYS A 9 -20.43 -0.30 1.96
C LYS A 9 -19.90 1.11 2.15
N ARG A 10 -20.65 2.11 1.66
CA ARG A 10 -20.40 3.51 1.99
C ARG A 10 -21.11 3.85 3.30
N ILE A 11 -20.39 4.40 4.27
CA ILE A 11 -20.94 4.91 5.52
C ILE A 11 -20.37 6.32 5.74
N GLY A 12 -21.23 7.34 5.66
CA GLY A 12 -20.80 8.74 5.63
C GLY A 12 -19.83 9.01 4.48
N GLU A 13 -18.63 9.47 4.83
CA GLU A 13 -17.56 9.83 3.90
C GLU A 13 -16.65 8.66 3.52
N VAL A 14 -16.76 7.52 4.23
CA VAL A 14 -15.83 6.40 4.04
C VAL A 14 -16.48 5.20 3.36
N TYR A 15 -15.66 4.47 2.61
CA TYR A 15 -15.98 3.11 2.19
C TYR A 15 -15.40 2.15 3.22
N ILE A 16 -16.12 1.06 3.45
CA ILE A 16 -15.65 -0.06 4.28
C ILE A 16 -15.81 -1.38 3.53
N ASN A 17 -14.97 -2.35 3.89
CA ASN A 17 -15.20 -3.75 3.57
C ASN A 17 -15.83 -4.43 4.80
N PRO A 18 -17.13 -4.77 4.77
CA PRO A 18 -17.80 -5.39 5.92
C PRO A 18 -17.12 -6.67 6.43
N LYS A 19 -16.44 -7.42 5.54
CA LYS A 19 -15.72 -8.66 5.90
C LYS A 19 -14.49 -8.42 6.79
N ASN A 20 -14.03 -7.18 6.90
CA ASN A 20 -12.88 -6.84 7.75
C ASN A 20 -13.26 -6.65 9.22
N PHE A 21 -14.56 -6.55 9.54
CA PHE A 21 -15.04 -6.24 10.87
C PHE A 21 -15.39 -7.51 11.64
N LYS A 22 -14.84 -7.64 12.86
CA LYS A 22 -15.33 -8.63 13.84
C LYS A 22 -16.71 -8.25 14.36
N THR A 23 -16.92 -6.95 14.56
CA THR A 23 -18.15 -6.34 15.03
C THR A 23 -18.35 -5.04 14.25
N MET A 24 -19.56 -4.74 13.81
CA MET A 24 -19.84 -3.49 13.10
C MET A 24 -19.85 -2.30 14.08
N PRO A 25 -19.15 -1.19 13.79
CA PRO A 25 -19.20 0.01 14.62
C PRO A 25 -20.59 0.64 14.58
N LEU A 26 -21.06 1.10 15.74
CA LEU A 26 -22.33 1.81 15.87
C LEU A 26 -22.29 3.20 15.22
N PHE A 27 -21.11 3.84 15.28
CA PHE A 27 -20.88 5.16 14.70
C PHE A 27 -19.63 5.14 13.82
N LEU A 28 -19.80 5.53 12.56
CA LEU A 28 -18.73 5.70 11.60
C LEU A 28 -19.18 6.74 10.58
N LYS A 29 -18.55 7.91 10.52
CA LYS A 29 -19.00 8.98 9.61
C LYS A 29 -17.85 9.56 8.79
N THR A 30 -16.68 9.70 9.42
CA THR A 30 -15.47 10.31 8.83
C THR A 30 -14.33 9.32 8.74
N TRP A 31 -13.27 9.68 8.02
CA TRP A 31 -12.03 8.90 8.03
C TRP A 31 -11.33 8.89 9.39
N ARG A 32 -11.52 9.92 10.22
CA ARG A 32 -10.97 9.98 11.58
C ARG A 32 -11.61 8.90 12.46
N ASP A 33 -12.92 8.71 12.34
CA ASP A 33 -13.64 7.63 13.01
C ASP A 33 -13.14 6.27 12.56
N LEU A 34 -12.93 6.09 11.24
CA LEU A 34 -12.39 4.83 10.70
C LEU A 34 -11.00 4.51 11.26
N LEU A 35 -10.11 5.49 11.29
CA LEU A 35 -8.73 5.28 11.76
C LEU A 35 -8.62 5.19 13.29
N SER A 36 -9.63 5.60 14.05
CA SER A 36 -9.66 5.54 15.51
C SER A 36 -10.09 4.18 16.07
N LEU A 37 -10.77 3.34 15.26
CA LEU A 37 -11.23 2.00 15.65
C LEU A 37 -10.10 1.17 16.32
N ASP A 38 -10.36 0.46 17.40
CA ASP A 38 -9.32 -0.38 18.01
C ASP A 38 -9.28 -1.79 17.38
N GLU A 39 -8.08 -2.39 17.29
CA GLU A 39 -7.91 -3.71 16.67
C GLU A 39 -8.53 -4.85 17.50
N LYS A 40 -8.68 -4.68 18.82
CA LYS A 40 -9.19 -5.71 19.72
C LYS A 40 -10.67 -5.96 19.41
N THR A 41 -11.45 -4.89 19.35
CA THR A 41 -12.90 -4.89 19.11
C THR A 41 -13.23 -5.14 17.64
N TYR A 42 -12.63 -4.36 16.73
CA TYR A 42 -13.07 -4.32 15.33
C TYR A 42 -12.26 -5.24 14.42
N GLY A 43 -11.05 -5.62 14.83
CA GLY A 43 -10.15 -6.47 14.06
C GLY A 43 -9.01 -5.70 13.39
N VAL A 44 -7.94 -6.43 13.05
CA VAL A 44 -6.70 -5.84 12.54
C VAL A 44 -6.87 -5.17 11.18
N TYR A 45 -7.85 -5.57 10.37
CA TYR A 45 -8.10 -5.00 9.03
C TYR A 45 -9.20 -3.94 8.99
N ALA A 46 -9.78 -3.58 10.13
CA ALA A 46 -10.96 -2.71 10.20
C ALA A 46 -10.72 -1.28 9.65
N LYS A 47 -9.47 -0.83 9.56
CA LYS A 47 -9.08 0.53 9.13
C LYS A 47 -8.65 0.62 7.65
N THR A 48 -8.94 -0.42 6.88
CA THR A 48 -8.66 -0.48 5.44
C THR A 48 -9.75 -1.27 4.73
N LEU A 49 -9.86 -1.09 3.42
CA LEU A 49 -10.67 -1.95 2.55
C LEU A 49 -10.06 -3.35 2.38
N TYR A 50 -8.76 -3.49 2.61
CA TYR A 50 -8.01 -4.68 2.21
C TYR A 50 -7.80 -5.69 3.32
N ASN A 51 -7.68 -6.96 2.93
CA ASN A 51 -7.25 -8.06 3.79
C ASN A 51 -6.43 -9.05 2.93
N PRO A 52 -5.78 -10.07 3.52
CA PRO A 52 -4.95 -11.01 2.76
C PRO A 52 -5.67 -11.71 1.59
N LYS A 53 -6.99 -11.89 1.69
CA LYS A 53 -7.82 -12.51 0.64
C LYS A 53 -8.26 -11.51 -0.43
N GLU A 54 -8.31 -10.22 -0.12
CA GLU A 54 -8.87 -9.13 -0.92
C GLU A 54 -7.91 -7.93 -0.92
N ARG A 55 -6.95 -7.90 -1.87
CA ARG A 55 -5.88 -6.91 -1.96
C ARG A 55 -6.04 -5.92 -3.12
N PHE A 56 -6.76 -6.31 -4.15
CA PHE A 56 -6.89 -5.51 -5.37
C PHE A 56 -8.33 -5.06 -5.57
N LEU A 57 -8.58 -3.77 -5.36
CA LEU A 57 -9.88 -3.19 -5.71
C LEU A 57 -10.04 -3.21 -7.23
N VAL A 58 -11.22 -3.62 -7.68
CA VAL A 58 -11.64 -3.63 -9.09
C VAL A 58 -13.02 -2.97 -9.20
N LYS A 59 -13.19 -2.07 -10.18
CA LYS A 59 -14.47 -1.37 -10.42
C LYS A 59 -15.13 -1.77 -11.73
N GLU A 60 -14.34 -2.19 -12.70
CA GLU A 60 -14.76 -2.48 -14.06
C GLU A 60 -14.00 -3.71 -14.58
N GLU A 61 -14.49 -4.31 -15.66
CA GLU A 61 -13.88 -5.51 -16.27
C GLU A 61 -12.38 -5.31 -16.63
N LYS A 62 -12.01 -4.10 -17.05
CA LYS A 62 -10.59 -3.76 -17.34
C LYS A 62 -9.70 -3.84 -16.10
N ASP A 63 -10.24 -3.52 -14.93
CA ASP A 63 -9.52 -3.65 -13.66
C ASP A 63 -9.39 -5.12 -13.29
N GLU A 64 -10.44 -5.91 -13.48
CA GLU A 64 -10.40 -7.36 -13.22
C GLU A 64 -9.32 -8.05 -14.03
N LYS A 65 -9.24 -7.78 -15.34
CA LYS A 65 -8.20 -8.35 -16.22
C LYS A 65 -6.79 -8.07 -15.67
N LYS A 66 -6.49 -6.81 -15.33
CA LYS A 66 -5.20 -6.45 -14.73
C LYS A 66 -4.97 -7.10 -13.38
N ALA A 67 -5.98 -7.15 -12.52
CA ALA A 67 -5.86 -7.79 -11.22
C ALA A 67 -5.55 -9.28 -11.38
N TYR A 68 -6.16 -9.97 -12.34
CA TYR A 68 -5.83 -11.36 -12.65
C TYR A 68 -4.39 -11.54 -13.15
N GLU A 69 -3.90 -10.64 -14.00
CA GLU A 69 -2.49 -10.64 -14.44
C GLU A 69 -1.52 -10.45 -13.26
N LEU A 70 -1.79 -9.49 -12.36
CA LEU A 70 -1.01 -9.28 -11.14
C LEU A 70 -1.03 -10.51 -10.22
N VAL A 71 -2.20 -11.13 -10.04
CA VAL A 71 -2.34 -12.35 -9.23
C VAL A 71 -1.55 -13.50 -9.85
N LYS A 72 -1.59 -13.66 -11.17
CA LYS A 72 -0.80 -14.67 -11.89
C LYS A 72 0.70 -14.44 -11.71
N LEU A 73 1.15 -13.19 -11.85
CA LEU A 73 2.53 -12.79 -11.60
C LEU A 73 2.96 -13.17 -10.18
N TYR A 74 2.17 -12.82 -9.17
CA TYR A 74 2.52 -13.13 -7.78
C TYR A 74 2.53 -14.63 -7.48
N HIS A 75 1.61 -15.41 -8.05
CA HIS A 75 1.65 -16.86 -7.92
C HIS A 75 2.89 -17.48 -8.58
N GLU A 76 3.32 -16.97 -9.74
CA GLU A 76 4.58 -17.39 -10.37
C GLU A 76 5.76 -17.20 -9.42
N PHE A 77 5.89 -16.02 -8.83
CA PHE A 77 6.97 -15.70 -7.91
C PHE A 77 6.87 -16.46 -6.58
N LEU A 78 5.66 -16.68 -6.05
CA LEU A 78 5.46 -17.48 -4.83
C LEU A 78 5.93 -18.93 -4.96
N ARG A 79 5.98 -19.50 -6.17
CA ARG A 79 6.54 -20.84 -6.39
C ARG A 79 8.05 -20.90 -6.17
N SER A 80 8.74 -19.76 -6.27
CA SER A 80 10.19 -19.67 -6.03
C SER A 80 10.56 -18.34 -5.37
N PRO A 81 10.30 -18.17 -4.05
CA PRO A 81 10.45 -16.89 -3.38
C PRO A 81 11.85 -16.27 -3.45
N LEU A 82 12.90 -17.11 -3.52
CA LEU A 82 14.29 -16.67 -3.63
C LEU A 82 14.65 -16.05 -5.00
N ARG A 83 13.72 -16.04 -5.97
CA ARG A 83 13.88 -15.35 -7.26
C ARG A 83 13.60 -13.85 -7.18
N PHE A 84 12.94 -13.37 -6.13
CA PHE A 84 12.61 -11.94 -5.97
C PHE A 84 12.87 -11.39 -4.57
N CYS A 85 13.43 -12.21 -3.69
CA CYS A 85 13.64 -11.89 -2.30
C CYS A 85 14.94 -12.52 -1.82
N SER A 86 15.74 -11.75 -1.07
CA SER A 86 16.90 -12.30 -0.38
C SER A 86 16.49 -13.42 0.58
N ARG A 87 17.35 -14.41 0.76
CA ARG A 87 17.10 -15.53 1.68
C ARG A 87 16.82 -15.05 3.10
N GLU A 88 17.62 -14.10 3.58
CA GLU A 88 17.46 -13.49 4.90
C GLU A 88 16.09 -12.82 5.08
N ASN A 89 15.65 -12.00 4.11
CA ASN A 89 14.37 -11.32 4.20
C ASN A 89 13.20 -12.31 4.09
N TYR A 90 13.33 -13.34 3.24
CA TYR A 90 12.31 -14.38 3.10
C TYR A 90 12.14 -15.17 4.39
N GLU A 91 13.24 -15.69 4.95
CA GLU A 91 13.22 -16.43 6.20
C GLU A 91 12.67 -15.58 7.35
N TYR A 92 13.05 -14.30 7.42
CA TYR A 92 12.51 -13.38 8.41
C TYR A 92 11.00 -13.16 8.24
N GLN A 93 10.54 -12.92 7.02
CA GLN A 93 9.11 -12.77 6.73
C GLN A 93 8.32 -14.04 7.10
N MET A 94 8.86 -15.23 6.84
CA MET A 94 8.22 -16.50 7.21
C MET A 94 8.15 -16.72 8.73
N LYS A 95 9.06 -16.13 9.53
CA LYS A 95 9.00 -16.19 11.00
C LYS A 95 7.87 -15.36 11.60
N ILE A 96 7.34 -14.37 10.86
CA ILE A 96 6.25 -13.51 11.36
C ILE A 96 4.92 -14.29 11.48
N LYS A 97 4.71 -15.29 10.61
CA LYS A 97 3.57 -16.25 10.62
C LYS A 97 2.18 -15.64 10.84
N ALA A 98 1.93 -14.45 10.31
CA ALA A 98 0.69 -13.71 10.59
C ALA A 98 -0.40 -13.86 9.51
N PHE A 99 -0.01 -14.19 8.27
CA PHE A 99 -0.93 -14.55 7.20
C PHE A 99 -0.25 -15.51 6.23
N GLU A 100 -1.04 -16.20 5.42
CA GLU A 100 -0.54 -17.08 4.36
C GLU A 100 -0.12 -16.27 3.13
N GLY A 101 1.16 -16.36 2.75
CA GLY A 101 1.72 -15.72 1.57
C GLY A 101 2.75 -14.63 1.89
N LEU A 102 2.97 -13.73 0.92
CA LEU A 102 3.94 -12.64 1.03
C LEU A 102 3.28 -11.25 0.88
N PRO A 103 3.84 -10.22 1.54
CA PRO A 103 3.29 -8.88 1.58
C PRO A 103 3.62 -8.11 0.31
N PHE A 104 2.95 -8.50 -0.78
CA PHE A 104 2.95 -7.81 -2.06
C PHE A 104 2.15 -6.49 -1.99
N ALA A 105 1.71 -5.99 -3.13
CA ALA A 105 0.92 -4.77 -3.23
C ALA A 105 -0.53 -4.92 -2.77
N ASN A 106 -1.16 -3.77 -2.56
CA ASN A 106 -2.60 -3.60 -2.45
C ASN A 106 -3.01 -2.27 -3.08
N GLY A 107 -4.28 -2.13 -3.43
CA GLY A 107 -4.77 -0.88 -4.01
C GLY A 107 -5.79 -1.07 -5.12
N TRP A 108 -6.28 0.05 -5.64
CA TRP A 108 -7.09 0.05 -6.86
C TRP A 108 -6.18 -0.10 -8.08
N VAL A 109 -6.31 -1.21 -8.81
CA VAL A 109 -5.53 -1.48 -10.03
C VAL A 109 -5.87 -0.51 -11.17
N GLY A 110 -7.01 0.17 -11.08
CA GLY A 110 -7.43 1.26 -11.96
C GLY A 110 -6.97 2.66 -11.52
N SER A 111 -6.26 2.79 -10.39
CA SER A 111 -5.87 4.08 -9.77
C SER A 111 -5.16 5.06 -10.71
N LYS A 112 -4.34 4.53 -11.63
CA LYS A 112 -3.35 5.28 -12.43
C LYS A 112 -2.29 6.03 -11.60
N ILE A 113 -2.35 5.97 -10.28
CA ILE A 113 -1.33 6.46 -9.36
C ILE A 113 -0.77 5.28 -8.57
N ALA A 114 0.56 5.20 -8.53
CA ALA A 114 1.30 4.20 -7.76
C ALA A 114 2.24 4.85 -6.74
N LEU A 115 2.18 4.41 -5.49
CA LEU A 115 3.12 4.76 -4.43
C LEU A 115 4.04 3.57 -4.16
N ILE A 116 5.34 3.80 -4.27
CA ILE A 116 6.36 2.76 -4.14
C ILE A 116 7.17 3.04 -2.88
N GLY A 117 7.05 2.17 -1.88
CA GLY A 117 7.84 2.20 -0.65
C GLY A 117 9.12 1.36 -0.73
N GLU A 118 9.84 1.31 0.38
CA GLU A 118 11.10 0.57 0.49
C GLU A 118 10.89 -0.95 0.62
N ALA A 119 10.27 -1.36 1.73
CA ALA A 119 10.07 -2.76 2.10
C ALA A 119 8.94 -2.86 3.14
N PRO A 120 8.39 -4.06 3.39
CA PRO A 120 7.37 -4.27 4.41
C PRO A 120 7.94 -4.02 5.82
N GLY A 121 7.26 -3.21 6.64
CA GLY A 121 7.59 -3.07 8.06
C GLY A 121 7.02 -4.21 8.92
N ARG A 122 7.77 -4.69 9.92
CA ARG A 122 7.40 -5.82 10.80
C ARG A 122 6.02 -5.71 11.43
N LYS A 123 5.68 -4.56 11.99
CA LYS A 123 4.40 -4.35 12.67
C LYS A 123 3.28 -3.95 11.70
N GLY A 124 3.61 -3.58 10.47
CA GLY A 124 2.64 -3.13 9.48
C GLY A 124 2.46 -4.16 8.38
N CYS A 125 2.98 -3.86 7.20
CA CYS A 125 2.86 -4.66 5.99
C CYS A 125 3.37 -6.10 6.16
N GLY A 126 4.47 -6.32 6.89
CA GLY A 126 4.99 -7.67 7.15
C GLY A 126 4.03 -8.54 7.96
N LEU A 127 3.25 -7.94 8.88
CA LEU A 127 2.25 -8.67 9.68
C LEU A 127 0.91 -8.81 8.94
N THR A 128 0.51 -7.78 8.19
CA THR A 128 -0.86 -7.65 7.66
C THR A 128 -0.99 -8.01 6.19
N GLY A 129 0.12 -8.03 5.45
CA GLY A 129 0.12 -8.15 4.00
C GLY A 129 -0.32 -6.87 3.27
N ILE A 130 -0.59 -5.77 3.99
CA ILE A 130 -1.08 -4.50 3.44
C ILE A 130 0.01 -3.41 3.58
N CYS A 131 0.44 -2.85 2.45
CA CYS A 131 1.44 -1.79 2.39
C CYS A 131 0.98 -0.53 3.12
N PHE A 132 1.92 0.10 3.85
CA PHE A 132 1.69 1.32 4.64
C PHE A 132 0.44 1.26 5.52
N TYR A 133 0.25 0.12 6.20
CA TYR A 133 -0.86 -0.09 7.11
C TYR A 133 -0.36 -0.45 8.52
N ARG A 134 -1.13 -0.06 9.54
CA ARG A 134 -0.97 -0.42 10.96
C ARG A 134 0.25 0.13 11.70
N ASP A 135 1.45 0.12 11.11
CA ASP A 135 2.62 0.74 11.74
C ASP A 135 2.55 2.28 11.70
N ALA A 136 3.38 2.94 12.54
CA ALA A 136 3.32 4.39 12.71
C ALA A 136 3.52 5.16 11.40
N SER A 137 4.46 4.72 10.54
CA SER A 137 4.68 5.33 9.23
C SER A 137 3.50 5.13 8.28
N GLY A 138 2.92 3.94 8.26
CA GLY A 138 1.73 3.63 7.47
C GLY A 138 0.52 4.45 7.91
N MET A 139 0.29 4.53 9.22
CA MET A 139 -0.81 5.33 9.76
C MET A 139 -0.62 6.83 9.49
N LEU A 140 0.61 7.36 9.59
CA LEU A 140 0.89 8.75 9.24
C LEU A 140 0.63 9.00 7.75
N LEU A 141 1.06 8.10 6.85
CA LEU A 141 0.76 8.22 5.42
C LEU A 141 -0.75 8.25 5.16
N ARG A 142 -1.49 7.31 5.74
CA ARG A 142 -2.94 7.20 5.54
C ARG A 142 -3.66 8.45 6.03
N LYS A 143 -3.32 8.96 7.22
CA LYS A 143 -3.86 10.23 7.75
C LYS A 143 -3.53 11.42 6.85
N THR A 144 -2.31 11.48 6.32
CA THR A 144 -1.86 12.55 5.41
C THR A 144 -2.69 12.53 4.14
N LEU A 145 -2.82 11.37 3.48
CA LEU A 145 -3.62 11.22 2.26
C LEU A 145 -5.10 11.57 2.50
N PHE A 146 -5.70 11.08 3.59
CA PHE A 146 -7.07 11.45 3.94
C PHE A 146 -7.24 12.95 4.19
N SER A 147 -6.27 13.61 4.83
CA SER A 147 -6.29 15.06 5.06
C SER A 147 -6.20 15.85 3.76
N LEU A 148 -5.61 15.28 2.71
CA LEU A 148 -5.56 15.82 1.35
C LEU A 148 -6.79 15.43 0.50
N GLY A 149 -7.82 14.82 1.10
CA GLY A 149 -9.03 14.38 0.40
C GLY A 149 -8.84 13.09 -0.42
N ILE A 150 -7.74 12.37 -0.23
CA ILE A 150 -7.41 11.15 -0.97
C ILE A 150 -7.64 9.94 -0.07
N ASN A 151 -8.53 9.03 -0.47
CA ASN A 151 -8.62 7.74 0.20
C ASN A 151 -7.39 6.89 -0.16
N PRO A 152 -6.50 6.54 0.80
CA PRO A 152 -5.32 5.71 0.53
C PRO A 152 -5.64 4.34 -0.04
N ASP A 153 -6.84 3.81 0.22
CA ASP A 153 -7.29 2.53 -0.36
C ASP A 153 -7.79 2.67 -1.81
N PHE A 154 -7.77 3.86 -2.40
CA PHE A 154 -8.00 4.04 -3.85
C PHE A 154 -6.72 4.34 -4.63
N VAL A 155 -5.58 4.23 -3.96
CA VAL A 155 -4.24 4.36 -4.54
C VAL A 155 -3.64 2.96 -4.68
N TYR A 156 -2.82 2.72 -5.71
CA TYR A 156 -2.02 1.50 -5.78
C TYR A 156 -0.74 1.68 -4.96
N ILE A 157 -0.49 0.80 -4.00
CA ILE A 157 0.65 0.91 -3.09
C ILE A 157 1.42 -0.40 -3.07
N THR A 158 2.73 -0.31 -3.25
CA THR A 158 3.63 -1.46 -3.27
C THR A 158 5.00 -1.07 -2.70
N ASN A 159 5.94 -2.02 -2.65
CA ASN A 159 7.31 -1.79 -2.23
C ASN A 159 8.30 -2.30 -3.27
N VAL A 160 9.53 -1.76 -3.25
CA VAL A 160 10.65 -2.29 -4.04
C VAL A 160 10.93 -3.73 -3.63
N VAL A 161 11.16 -3.95 -2.34
CA VAL A 161 11.40 -5.28 -1.77
C VAL A 161 10.06 -5.80 -1.24
N LYS A 162 9.71 -7.05 -1.55
CA LYS A 162 8.42 -7.63 -1.13
C LYS A 162 8.47 -8.45 0.15
N CYS A 163 9.65 -8.66 0.72
CA CYS A 163 9.83 -9.38 1.98
C CYS A 163 10.34 -8.43 3.06
N ASN A 164 9.87 -8.61 4.28
CA ASN A 164 10.30 -7.81 5.41
C ASN A 164 11.79 -8.04 5.75
N PRO A 165 12.63 -6.99 5.79
CA PRO A 165 13.99 -7.10 6.27
C PRO A 165 14.05 -7.23 7.81
N PRO A 166 14.96 -8.04 8.36
CA PRO A 166 15.18 -8.12 9.80
C PRO A 166 15.35 -6.74 10.43
N GLU A 167 14.67 -6.52 11.57
CA GLU A 167 14.71 -5.26 12.32
C GLU A 167 14.31 -4.00 11.51
N ASN A 168 13.60 -4.17 10.39
CA ASN A 168 13.33 -3.11 9.41
C ASN A 168 14.60 -2.44 8.86
N LYS A 169 15.73 -3.17 8.79
CA LYS A 169 17.02 -2.68 8.26
C LYS A 169 17.29 -3.32 6.91
N LEU A 170 16.86 -2.66 5.84
CA LEU A 170 17.12 -3.15 4.50
C LEU A 170 18.60 -2.97 4.13
N LYS A 171 19.28 -4.07 3.76
CA LYS A 171 20.69 -4.05 3.31
C LYS A 171 20.87 -3.52 1.88
N GLY A 172 19.81 -3.60 1.06
CA GLY A 172 19.80 -3.15 -0.33
C GLY A 172 18.75 -3.90 -1.15
N PHE A 173 18.73 -3.64 -2.45
CA PHE A 173 17.92 -4.34 -3.45
C PHE A 173 18.80 -4.65 -4.67
N GLY A 174 18.47 -5.72 -5.40
CA GLY A 174 19.17 -6.11 -6.62
C GLY A 174 18.21 -6.39 -7.78
N GLU A 175 18.75 -6.96 -8.86
CA GLU A 175 18.00 -7.28 -10.09
C GLU A 175 16.78 -8.18 -9.84
N LYS A 176 16.86 -9.04 -8.83
CA LYS A 176 15.77 -9.95 -8.44
C LYS A 176 14.53 -9.20 -7.95
N GLU A 177 14.71 -8.26 -7.02
CA GLU A 177 13.64 -7.42 -6.50
C GLU A 177 13.11 -6.46 -7.59
N LEU A 178 14.02 -5.90 -8.38
CA LEU A 178 13.68 -4.98 -9.47
C LEU A 178 12.86 -5.65 -10.58
N GLY A 179 13.20 -6.88 -10.98
CA GLY A 179 12.48 -7.58 -12.05
C GLY A 179 11.03 -7.92 -11.68
N LEU A 180 10.70 -8.11 -10.40
CA LEU A 180 9.31 -8.21 -9.97
C LEU A 180 8.61 -6.85 -10.00
N LEU A 181 9.26 -5.80 -9.49
CA LEU A 181 8.68 -4.46 -9.49
C LEU A 181 8.41 -3.95 -10.92
N GLU A 182 9.34 -4.16 -11.84
CA GLU A 182 9.22 -3.78 -13.25
C GLU A 182 7.99 -4.46 -13.89
N ARG A 183 7.91 -5.80 -13.82
CA ARG A 183 6.75 -6.56 -14.35
C ARG A 183 5.43 -6.15 -13.70
N GLU A 184 5.45 -5.81 -12.41
CA GLU A 184 4.27 -5.32 -11.69
C GLU A 184 3.80 -3.96 -12.25
N LEU A 185 4.73 -3.03 -12.49
CA LEU A 185 4.45 -1.71 -13.04
C LEU A 185 4.05 -1.76 -14.52
N ASP A 186 4.60 -2.70 -15.30
CA ASP A 186 4.22 -2.95 -16.69
C ASP A 186 2.77 -3.41 -16.85
N ILE A 187 2.27 -4.19 -15.90
CA ILE A 187 0.85 -4.60 -15.86
C ILE A 187 -0.03 -3.42 -15.42
N LEU A 188 0.41 -2.69 -14.38
CA LEU A 188 -0.37 -1.60 -13.79
C LEU A 188 -0.52 -0.40 -14.75
N LYS A 189 0.57 -0.04 -15.44
CA LYS A 189 0.72 1.14 -16.29
C LYS A 189 0.23 2.42 -15.60
N PRO A 190 0.84 2.81 -14.45
CA PRO A 190 0.49 4.04 -13.77
C PRO A 190 0.84 5.25 -14.65
N LYS A 191 0.04 6.32 -14.54
CA LYS A 191 0.32 7.63 -15.15
C LYS A 191 1.24 8.49 -14.28
N ALA A 192 1.22 8.28 -12.96
CA ALA A 192 2.11 8.95 -12.02
C ALA A 192 2.64 7.94 -10.98
N ILE A 193 3.95 7.99 -10.75
CA ILE A 193 4.65 7.15 -9.78
C ILE A 193 5.26 8.06 -8.72
N PHE A 194 5.04 7.71 -7.45
CA PHE A 194 5.62 8.40 -6.30
C PHE A 194 6.59 7.47 -5.58
N ALA A 195 7.84 7.90 -5.52
CA ALA A 195 8.91 7.23 -4.80
C ALA A 195 8.90 7.66 -3.33
N VAL A 196 8.35 6.83 -2.46
CA VAL A 196 8.26 7.10 -1.02
C VAL A 196 9.56 6.67 -0.35
N GLY A 197 10.51 7.60 -0.27
CA GLY A 197 11.85 7.40 0.28
C GLY A 197 12.93 7.14 -0.77
N ARG A 198 14.19 7.31 -0.34
CA ARG A 198 15.37 7.25 -1.22
C ARG A 198 15.56 5.88 -1.87
N THR A 199 15.21 4.80 -1.17
CA THR A 199 15.33 3.44 -1.72
C THR A 199 14.42 3.25 -2.93
N ALA A 200 13.16 3.65 -2.83
CA ALA A 200 12.21 3.61 -3.93
C ALA A 200 12.67 4.48 -5.11
N GLN A 201 13.16 5.69 -4.84
CA GLN A 201 13.66 6.58 -5.88
C GLN A 201 14.84 5.98 -6.65
N LYS A 202 15.81 5.39 -5.93
CA LYS A 202 16.95 4.72 -6.56
C LYS A 202 16.51 3.52 -7.40
N ALA A 203 15.56 2.72 -6.91
CA ALA A 203 15.05 1.56 -7.64
C ALA A 203 14.37 1.97 -8.94
N LEU A 204 13.46 2.95 -8.88
CA LEU A 204 12.74 3.45 -10.06
C LEU A 204 13.69 4.08 -11.08
N LYS A 205 14.70 4.84 -10.61
CA LYS A 205 15.76 5.37 -11.48
C LYS A 205 16.53 4.26 -12.20
N LYS A 206 16.84 3.14 -11.53
CA LYS A 206 17.51 2.00 -12.17
C LYS A 206 16.64 1.32 -13.25
N LEU A 207 15.32 1.33 -13.07
CA LEU A 207 14.36 0.85 -14.06
C LEU A 207 14.10 1.86 -15.20
N GLY A 208 14.76 3.03 -15.19
CA GLY A 208 14.50 4.08 -16.18
C GLY A 208 13.11 4.71 -16.07
N LEU A 209 12.48 4.63 -14.89
CA LEU A 209 11.13 5.15 -14.65
C LEU A 209 11.19 6.50 -13.94
N ASP A 210 10.48 7.48 -14.50
CA ASP A 210 10.27 8.77 -13.88
C ASP A 210 9.35 8.65 -12.66
N ALA A 211 9.75 9.27 -11.55
CA ALA A 211 8.98 9.26 -10.32
C ALA A 211 9.19 10.53 -9.50
N ILE A 212 8.11 10.99 -8.86
CA ILE A 212 8.13 12.12 -7.94
C ILE A 212 8.62 11.60 -6.58
N TYR A 213 9.66 12.22 -6.04
CA TYR A 213 10.20 11.85 -4.73
C TYR A 213 9.36 12.42 -3.60
N LEU A 214 9.09 11.59 -2.60
CA LEU A 214 8.51 11.98 -1.31
C LEU A 214 9.40 11.44 -0.18
N LYS A 215 9.64 12.23 0.86
CA LYS A 215 10.26 11.74 2.10
C LYS A 215 9.38 10.66 2.69
N HIS A 216 10.02 9.57 3.09
CA HIS A 216 9.32 8.45 3.71
C HIS A 216 8.69 8.90 5.06
N PRO A 217 7.43 8.54 5.37
CA PRO A 217 6.74 8.95 6.61
C PRO A 217 7.51 8.61 7.90
N ALA A 218 8.31 7.55 7.87
CA ALA A 218 9.21 7.19 8.98
C ALA A 218 10.24 8.29 9.33
N TRP A 219 10.60 9.17 8.40
CA TRP A 219 11.45 10.33 8.68
C TRP A 219 10.76 11.29 9.66
N TYR A 220 9.48 11.59 9.44
CA TYR A 220 8.65 12.42 10.31
C TYR A 220 8.40 11.73 11.66
N VAL A 221 8.04 10.45 11.63
CA VAL A 221 7.78 9.67 12.86
C VAL A 221 8.99 9.64 13.80
N ARG A 222 10.21 9.48 13.26
CA ARG A 222 11.45 9.54 14.06
C ARG A 222 11.69 10.89 14.72
N ARG A 223 11.05 11.95 14.24
CA ARG A 223 11.09 13.32 14.79
C ARG A 223 9.89 13.62 15.69
N GLY A 224 9.13 12.60 16.08
CA GLY A 224 7.98 12.72 16.99
C GLY A 224 6.66 13.10 16.32
N ILE A 225 6.63 13.28 14.99
CA ILE A 225 5.41 13.65 14.26
C ILE A 225 4.53 12.42 14.07
N LYS A 226 3.32 12.45 14.65
CA LYS A 226 2.34 11.34 14.62
C LYS A 226 1.03 11.70 13.91
N GLU A 227 0.81 12.99 13.70
CA GLU A 227 -0.31 13.55 12.95
C GLU A 227 0.24 14.35 11.77
N PRO A 228 -0.50 14.47 10.65
CA PRO A 228 -0.09 15.32 9.54
C PRO A 228 0.06 16.78 10.00
N ASN A 229 1.22 17.36 9.72
CA ASN A 229 1.51 18.79 9.88
C ASN A 229 1.68 19.46 8.51
N GLU A 230 1.88 20.77 8.49
CA GLU A 230 2.06 21.54 7.25
C GLU A 230 3.17 20.96 6.36
N GLU A 231 4.34 20.62 6.93
CA GLU A 231 5.48 20.09 6.15
C GLU A 231 5.14 18.82 5.36
N ILE A 232 4.51 17.82 5.99
CA ILE A 232 4.16 16.59 5.26
C ILE A 232 2.97 16.79 4.32
N LEU A 233 2.04 17.70 4.64
CA LEU A 233 0.90 18.00 3.77
C LEU A 233 1.35 18.70 2.49
N GLU A 234 2.21 19.71 2.58
CA GLU A 234 2.79 20.40 1.43
C GLU A 234 3.57 19.46 0.52
N GLU A 235 4.34 18.55 1.11
CA GLU A 235 5.13 17.60 0.33
C GLU A 235 4.26 16.56 -0.39
N TYR A 236 3.22 16.05 0.27
CA TYR A 236 2.34 15.01 -0.29
C TYR A 236 1.22 15.59 -1.19
N GLU A 237 1.06 16.91 -1.24
CA GLU A 237 0.13 17.62 -2.11
C GLU A 237 0.36 17.31 -3.60
N GLU A 238 1.59 16.94 -4.00
CA GLU A 238 1.89 16.47 -5.35
C GLU A 238 1.04 15.27 -5.79
N ILE A 239 0.66 14.41 -4.83
CA ILE A 239 -0.24 13.28 -5.11
C ILE A 239 -1.64 13.81 -5.46
N ARG A 240 -2.14 14.82 -4.73
CA ARG A 240 -3.44 15.45 -5.00
C ARG A 240 -3.46 16.12 -6.37
N LYS A 241 -2.39 16.85 -6.72
CA LYS A 241 -2.23 17.45 -8.05
C LYS A 241 -2.29 16.40 -9.17
N ALA A 242 -1.61 15.26 -9.00
CA ALA A 242 -1.67 14.16 -9.94
C ALA A 242 -3.08 13.55 -10.05
N PHE A 243 -3.80 13.39 -8.93
CA PHE A 243 -5.19 12.91 -8.93
C PHE A 243 -6.11 13.83 -9.74
N VAL A 244 -6.03 15.14 -9.51
CA VAL A 244 -6.85 16.15 -10.20
C VAL A 244 -6.57 16.13 -11.70
N SER A 245 -5.29 16.10 -12.09
CA SER A 245 -4.85 16.04 -13.49
C SER A 245 -5.34 14.76 -14.20
N ILE A 246 -5.26 13.61 -13.54
CA ILE A 246 -5.63 12.32 -14.13
C ILE A 246 -7.15 12.15 -14.28
N ARG A 247 -7.93 12.64 -13.32
CA ARG A 247 -9.39 12.41 -13.24
C ARG A 247 -10.25 13.54 -13.83
N GLY A 248 -9.64 14.60 -14.37
CA GLY A 248 -10.40 15.72 -14.95
C GLY A 248 -11.15 16.55 -13.91
N GLY A 249 -10.70 16.54 -12.65
CA GLY A 249 -11.11 17.48 -11.62
C GLY A 249 -12.53 17.35 -11.05
N VAL A 250 -12.94 16.21 -10.50
CA VAL A 250 -14.00 16.15 -9.46
C VAL A 250 -13.75 14.97 -8.50
N PHE A 251 -13.92 15.19 -7.19
CA PHE A 251 -13.85 14.18 -6.11
C PHE A 251 -15.23 13.67 -5.71
#